data_AF-A0A1Y3QYD6-F1
#
_entry.id   AF-A0A1Y3QYD6-F1
#
_cell.length_a   1.000
_cell.length_b   1.000
_cell.length_c   1.000
_cell.angle_alpha   90.00
_cell.angle_beta   90.00
_cell.angle_gamma   90.00
#
_symmetry.space_group_name_H-M   'P 1'
#
loop_
_entity.id
_entity.type
_entity.pdbx_description
1 polymer ?
#
loop_
_entity_poly.entity_id
_entity_poly.type
_entity_poly.pdbx_seq_one_letter_code
_entity_poly.pdbx_strand_id
1 'polypeptide(L)'
;MEVLKVSATSKPKSVAGALAAVLREKGMVEIQAVGAGAVNQAVKSIAIARGFVAPNGIDLVCVPAFSEIEIDGEERTAIRFIVGPR
;
A
#
# COMPACT_ATOMS: atom_id res chain seq x y z
N MET A 1 5.25 11.83 -1.14
CA MET A 1 4.75 10.52 -0.65
C MET A 1 5.06 9.50 -1.72
N GLU A 2 5.75 8.42 -1.39
CA GLU A 2 6.00 7.36 -2.37
C GLU A 2 4.68 6.64 -2.69
N VAL A 3 4.42 6.33 -3.97
CA VAL A 3 3.19 5.68 -4.40
C VAL A 3 3.50 4.27 -4.90
N LEU A 4 2.95 3.25 -4.24
CA LEU A 4 3.04 1.86 -4.66
C LEU A 4 1.74 1.46 -5.37
N LYS A 5 1.82 1.19 -6.67
CA LYS A 5 0.70 0.67 -7.46
C LYS A 5 0.62 -0.84 -7.30
N VAL A 6 -0.55 -1.35 -6.89
CA VAL A 6 -0.79 -2.76 -6.67
C VAL A 6 -1.84 -3.26 -7.67
N SER A 7 -1.57 -4.41 -8.26
CA SER A 7 -2.44 -5.13 -9.19
C SER A 7 -2.94 -6.44 -8.57
N ALA A 8 -3.93 -7.08 -9.20
CA ALA A 8 -4.41 -8.40 -8.77
C ALA A 8 -3.32 -9.51 -8.80
N THR A 9 -2.32 -9.36 -9.67
CA THR A 9 -1.19 -10.28 -9.83
C THR A 9 0.02 -9.94 -8.97
N SER A 10 -0.03 -8.82 -8.24
CA SER A 10 1.03 -8.41 -7.32
C SER A 10 1.22 -9.44 -6.21
N LYS A 11 2.47 -9.79 -5.90
CA LYS A 11 2.81 -10.73 -4.84
C LYS A 11 2.83 -10.00 -3.49
N PRO A 12 1.97 -10.32 -2.51
CA PRO A 12 1.87 -9.55 -1.27
C PRO A 12 3.18 -9.41 -0.50
N LYS A 13 3.98 -10.47 -0.46
CA LYS A 13 5.28 -10.45 0.24
C LYS A 13 6.28 -9.48 -0.41
N SER A 14 6.26 -9.35 -1.74
CA SER A 14 7.11 -8.41 -2.48
C SER A 14 6.69 -6.97 -2.22
N VAL A 15 5.38 -6.68 -2.30
CA VAL A 15 4.83 -5.35 -1.99
C VAL A 15 5.09 -4.98 -0.54
N ALA A 16 4.93 -5.92 0.41
CA ALA A 16 5.22 -5.70 1.82
C ALA A 16 6.71 -5.36 2.08
N GLY A 17 7.63 -5.97 1.34
CA GLY A 17 9.06 -5.65 1.41
C GLY A 17 9.33 -4.21 0.96
N ALA A 18 8.76 -3.80 -0.17
CA ALA A 18 8.86 -2.42 -0.65
C ALA A 18 8.22 -1.42 0.35
N LEU A 19 7.04 -1.76 0.87
CA LEU A 19 6.34 -0.96 1.88
C LEU A 19 7.21 -0.75 3.13
N ALA A 20 7.82 -1.81 3.67
CA ALA A 20 8.68 -1.73 4.84
C ALA A 20 9.97 -0.94 4.60
N ALA A 21 10.55 -1.03 3.40
CA ALA A 21 11.71 -0.22 3.02
C ALA A 21 11.35 1.28 3.03
N VAL A 22 10.26 1.64 2.34
CA VAL A 22 9.80 3.03 2.25
C VAL A 22 9.41 3.58 3.62
N LEU A 23 8.74 2.79 4.47
CA LEU A 23 8.33 3.23 5.81
C LEU A 23 9.53 3.54 6.71
N ARG A 24 10.62 2.77 6.62
CA ARG A 24 11.85 3.05 7.37
C ARG A 24 12.58 4.30 6.90
N GLU A 25 12.50 4.63 5.62
CA GLU A 25 13.20 5.77 5.03
C GLU A 25 12.39 7.08 5.08
N LYS A 26 11.11 7.00 4.74
CA LYS A 26 10.24 8.17 4.48
C LYS A 26 9.12 8.31 5.50
N GLY A 27 8.92 7.33 6.38
CA GLY A 27 7.86 7.33 7.39
C GLY A 27 6.44 7.12 6.86
N MET A 28 6.16 7.40 5.58
CA MET A 28 4.80 7.31 5.04
C MET A 28 4.81 6.91 3.56
N VAL A 29 3.78 6.18 3.16
CA VAL A 29 3.64 5.60 1.82
C VAL A 29 2.17 5.51 1.43
N GLU A 30 1.88 5.75 0.16
CA GLU A 30 0.55 5.56 -0.42
C GLU A 30 0.54 4.26 -1.23
N ILE A 31 -0.50 3.45 -1.06
CA ILE A 31 -0.77 2.30 -1.94
C ILE A 31 -2.01 2.61 -2.76
N GLN A 32 -1.93 2.48 -4.08
CA GLN A 32 -3.06 2.61 -5.00
C GLN A 32 -3.43 1.25 -5.58
N ALA A 33 -4.73 0.92 -5.54
CA ALA A 33 -5.25 -0.34 -6.04
C ALA A 33 -6.58 -0.14 -6.77
N VAL A 34 -6.71 -0.72 -7.96
CA VAL A 34 -7.94 -0.70 -8.77
C VAL A 34 -8.51 -2.12 -8.89
N GLY A 35 -9.77 -2.28 -8.51
CA GLY A 35 -10.48 -3.55 -8.55
C GLY A 35 -10.23 -4.46 -7.33
N ALA A 36 -11.16 -5.38 -7.09
CA ALA A 36 -11.20 -6.22 -5.88
C ALA A 36 -9.92 -7.05 -5.67
N GLY A 37 -9.35 -7.60 -6.76
CA GLY A 37 -8.12 -8.38 -6.69
C GLY A 37 -6.93 -7.56 -6.19
N ALA A 38 -6.73 -6.37 -6.74
CA ALA A 38 -5.65 -5.47 -6.33
C ALA A 38 -5.81 -5.01 -4.88
N VAL A 39 -7.03 -4.65 -4.48
CA VAL A 39 -7.35 -4.24 -3.10
C VAL A 39 -7.03 -5.35 -2.11
N ASN A 40 -7.40 -6.60 -2.43
CA ASN A 40 -7.06 -7.76 -1.59
C ASN A 40 -5.54 -7.94 -1.45
N GLN A 41 -4.77 -7.79 -2.55
CA GLN A 41 -3.31 -7.88 -2.47
C GLN A 41 -2.72 -6.72 -1.64
N ALA A 42 -3.24 -5.50 -1.77
CA ALA A 42 -2.79 -4.35 -1.00
C ALA A 42 -2.98 -4.59 0.50
N VAL A 43 -4.17 -5.03 0.93
CA VAL A 43 -4.48 -5.30 2.34
C VAL A 43 -3.60 -6.44 2.89
N LYS A 44 -3.41 -7.53 2.14
CA LYS A 44 -2.48 -8.61 2.53
C LYS A 44 -1.04 -8.09 2.70
N SER A 45 -0.61 -7.20 1.82
CA SER A 45 0.74 -6.62 1.86
C SER A 45 0.93 -5.73 3.08
N ILE A 46 -0.07 -4.90 3.42
CA ILE A 46 -0.07 -4.09 4.64
C ILE A 46 0.03 -4.99 5.87
N ALA A 47 -0.77 -6.04 5.96
CA ALA A 47 -0.74 -6.97 7.09
C ALA A 47 0.64 -7.64 7.27
N ILE A 48 1.29 -8.07 6.17
CA ILE A 48 2.64 -8.64 6.21
C ILE A 48 3.67 -7.57 6.64
N ALA A 49 3.56 -6.35 6.10
CA ALA A 49 4.50 -5.28 6.40
C ALA A 49 4.47 -4.86 7.88
N ARG A 50 3.32 -4.93 8.56
CA ARG A 50 3.24 -4.74 10.02
C ARG A 50 4.25 -5.63 10.75
N GLY A 51 4.34 -6.91 10.38
CA GLY A 51 5.31 -7.83 10.96
C GLY A 51 6.77 -7.49 10.60
N PHE A 52 7.01 -6.93 9.42
CA PHE A 52 8.36 -6.53 8.98
C PHE A 52 8.89 -5.28 9.69
N VAL A 53 8.01 -4.37 10.09
CA VAL A 53 8.41 -3.10 10.72
C VAL A 53 8.27 -3.11 12.24
N ALA A 54 7.54 -4.07 12.83
CA ALA A 54 7.40 -4.20 14.27
C ALA A 54 8.75 -4.32 15.02
N PRO A 55 9.78 -5.05 14.54
CA PRO A 55 11.10 -5.08 15.18
C PRO A 55 11.82 -3.72 15.17
N ASN A 56 11.40 -2.78 14.32
CA ASN A 56 11.90 -1.41 14.28
C ASN A 56 11.13 -0.47 15.22
N GLY A 57 10.21 -0.97 16.03
CA GLY A 57 9.37 -0.16 16.92
C GLY A 57 8.27 0.63 16.19
N ILE A 58 7.97 0.29 14.93
CA ILE A 58 6.95 0.96 14.13
C ILE A 58 5.63 0.21 14.29
N ASP A 59 4.67 0.81 15.00
CA ASP A 59 3.26 0.39 14.94
C ASP A 59 2.56 1.12 13.80
N LEU A 60 1.93 0.36 12.92
CA LEU A 60 1.59 0.79 11.56
C LEU A 60 0.07 0.94 11.43
N VAL A 61 -0.36 2.12 11.00
CA VAL A 61 -1.76 2.50 10.73
C VAL A 61 -2.00 2.57 9.24
N CYS A 62 -3.22 2.25 8.83
CA CYS A 62 -3.70 2.34 7.46
C CYS A 62 -4.98 3.16 7.41
N VAL A 63 -5.01 4.19 6.56
CA VAL A 63 -6.16 5.07 6.36
C VAL A 63 -6.63 4.90 4.90
N PRO A 64 -7.74 4.18 4.65
CA PRO A 64 -8.28 4.01 3.31
C PRO A 64 -9.04 5.27 2.85
N ALA A 65 -8.99 5.55 1.55
CA ALA A 65 -9.80 6.57 0.90
C ALA A 65 -10.09 6.18 -0.56
N PHE A 66 -11.13 6.76 -1.14
CA PHE A 66 -11.31 6.75 -2.59
C PHE A 66 -10.34 7.74 -3.24
N SER A 67 -9.90 7.44 -4.45
CA SER A 67 -9.14 8.35 -5.31
C SER A 67 -9.55 8.11 -6.75
N GLU A 68 -9.58 9.17 -7.55
CA GLU A 68 -9.65 9.04 -9.00
C GLU A 68 -8.22 9.01 -9.54
N ILE A 69 -7.95 8.09 -10.47
CA ILE A 69 -6.65 7.97 -11.14
C ILE A 69 -6.88 7.73 -12.64
N GLU A 70 -5.96 8.23 -13.45
CA GLU A 70 -5.97 7.99 -14.90
C GLU A 70 -5.20 6.70 -15.22
N ILE A 71 -5.85 5.79 -15.97
CA ILE A 71 -5.25 4.57 -16.51
C ILE A 71 -5.66 4.47 -17.98
N ASP A 72 -4.68 4.39 -18.88
CA ASP A 72 -4.92 4.27 -20.33
C ASP A 72 -5.83 5.37 -20.92
N GLY A 73 -5.76 6.59 -20.36
CA GLY A 73 -6.58 7.74 -20.75
C GLY A 73 -8.02 7.71 -20.21
N GLU A 74 -8.37 6.73 -19.38
CA GLU A 74 -9.66 6.64 -18.70
C GLU A 74 -9.52 6.96 -17.21
N GLU A 75 -10.42 7.78 -16.68
CA GLU A 75 -10.55 7.96 -15.24
C GLU A 75 -11.14 6.71 -14.60
N ARG A 76 -10.46 6.20 -13.58
CA ARG A 76 -10.91 5.05 -12.80
C ARG A 76 -10.90 5.37 -11.31
N THR A 77 -11.94 4.90 -10.62
CA THR A 77 -11.99 4.95 -9.17
C THR A 77 -11.07 3.87 -8.58
N ALA A 78 -10.04 4.31 -7.86
CA ALA A 78 -9.14 3.49 -7.07
C ALA A 78 -9.49 3.58 -5.58
N ILE A 79 -9.04 2.57 -4.84
CA ILE A 79 -8.84 2.69 -3.40
C ILE A 79 -7.38 3.05 -3.17
N ARG A 80 -7.15 4.14 -2.42
CA ARG A 80 -5.83 4.46 -1.89
C ARG A 80 -5.76 4.13 -0.40
N PHE A 81 -4.60 3.66 0.02
CA PHE A 81 -4.28 3.42 1.43
C PHE A 81 -3.10 4.30 1.81
N ILE A 82 -3.31 5.21 2.75
CA ILE A 82 -2.22 5.96 3.38
C ILE A 82 -1.72 5.12 4.55
N VAL A 83 -0.44 4.76 4.50
CA VAL A 83 0.18 3.87 5.47
C VAL A 83 1.37 4.57 6.12
N GLY A 84 1.45 4.51 7.44
CA GLY A 84 2.48 5.16 8.24
C GLY A 84 2.49 4.68 9.69
N PRO A 85 3.44 5.16 10.53
CA PRO A 85 3.39 4.95 11.96
C PRO A 85 2.14 5.61 12.55
N ARG A 86 1.69 5.08 13.69
CA ARG A 86 0.61 5.65 14.49
C ARG A 86 0.95 7.04 15.04
#